data_AF-A0A645CSI5-F1
#
_entry.id   AF-A0A645CSI5-F1
#
_cell.length_a   1.000
_cell.length_b   1.000
_cell.length_c   1.000
_cell.angle_alpha   90.00
_cell.angle_beta   90.00
_cell.angle_gamma   90.00
#
_symmetry.space_group_name_H-M   'P 1'
#
loop_
_entity.id
_entity.type
_entity.pdbx_description
1 polymer ?
#
loop_
_entity_poly.entity_id
_entity_poly.type
_entity_poly.pdbx_seq_one_letter_code
_entity_poly.pdbx_strand_id
1 'polypeptide(L)'
;MFIGSIIMLVYASVLDTVGFLTSSFIMFLFYSRLLGEKKIKTLLISAFGCVVLLYLIFDVLLGIMLPRGTGIFRTFALFIESYI
;
A
#
# COMPACT_ATOMS: atom_id res chain seq x y z
N MET A 1 3.32 -18.48 -8.38
CA MET A 1 4.66 -17.94 -8.06
C MET A 1 5.07 -16.83 -9.03
N PHE A 2 5.21 -17.09 -10.34
CA PHE A 2 5.58 -16.06 -11.34
C PHE A 2 4.73 -14.78 -11.35
N ILE A 3 3.40 -14.90 -11.20
CA ILE A 3 2.48 -13.74 -11.22
C ILE A 3 2.75 -12.79 -10.05
N GLY A 4 3.01 -13.34 -8.85
CA GLY A 4 3.34 -12.52 -7.67
C GLY A 4 4.65 -11.75 -7.87
N SER A 5 5.64 -12.38 -8.49
CA SER A 5 6.93 -11.75 -8.83
C SER A 5 6.75 -10.56 -9.78
N ILE A 6 5.88 -10.69 -10.79
CA ILE A 6 5.57 -9.60 -11.72
C ILE A 6 4.86 -8.45 -11.00
N ILE A 7 3.90 -8.77 -10.11
CA ILE A 7 3.20 -7.75 -9.29
C ILE A 7 4.19 -6.99 -8.41
N MET A 8 5.14 -7.69 -7.79
CA MET A 8 6.20 -7.07 -6.99
C MET A 8 7.10 -6.14 -7.81
N LEU A 9 7.44 -6.54 -9.03
CA LEU A 9 8.27 -5.73 -9.93
C LEU A 9 7.57 -4.45 -10.36
N VAL A 10 6.28 -4.53 -10.70
CA VAL A 10 5.46 -3.36 -11.01
C VAL A 10 5.31 -2.47 -9.77
N TYR A 11 5.06 -3.05 -8.60
CA TYR A 11 4.95 -2.31 -7.34
C TYR A 11 6.22 -1.50 -7.04
N ALA A 12 7.40 -2.14 -7.12
CA ALA A 12 8.67 -1.46 -6.89
C ALA A 12 8.91 -0.31 -7.88
N SER A 13 8.49 -0.48 -9.13
CA SER A 13 8.65 0.53 -10.19
C SER A 13 7.74 1.75 -9.99
N VAL A 14 6.56 1.54 -9.41
CA VAL A 14 5.50 2.55 -9.27
C VAL A 14 5.54 3.25 -7.89
N LEU A 15 6.24 2.65 -6.92
CA LEU A 15 6.35 3.11 -5.53
C LEU A 15 6.71 4.61 -5.42
N ASP A 16 7.75 5.06 -6.12
CA ASP A 16 8.20 6.46 -6.07
C ASP A 16 7.19 7.42 -6.70
N THR A 17 6.43 6.97 -7.69
CA THR A 17 5.51 7.83 -8.45
C THR A 17 4.16 7.96 -7.75
N VAL A 18 3.60 6.84 -7.27
CA VAL A 18 2.24 6.75 -6.71
C VAL A 18 2.24 6.80 -5.19
N GLY A 19 3.38 6.56 -4.55
CA GLY A 19 3.53 6.61 -3.10
C GLY A 19 3.15 5.31 -2.40
N PHE A 20 3.67 5.15 -1.19
CA PHE A 20 3.58 3.94 -0.40
C PHE A 20 2.15 3.55 -0.07
N LEU A 21 1.33 4.52 0.35
CA LEU A 21 -0.03 4.24 0.85
C LEU A 21 -0.91 3.59 -0.23
N THR A 22 -0.96 4.22 -1.41
CA THR A 22 -1.77 3.77 -2.55
C THR A 22 -1.18 2.53 -3.20
N SER A 23 0.14 2.49 -3.42
CA SER A 23 0.80 1.36 -4.08
C SER A 23 0.67 0.09 -3.24
N SER A 24 0.88 0.21 -1.92
CA SER A 24 0.84 -0.95 -1.01
C SER A 24 -0.59 -1.46 -0.86
N PHE A 25 -1.57 -0.56 -0.80
CA PHE A 25 -2.97 -0.94 -0.78
C PHE A 25 -3.35 -1.77 -2.00
N ILE A 26 -3.03 -1.29 -3.20
CA ILE A 26 -3.29 -2.01 -4.46
C ILE A 26 -2.57 -3.35 -4.47
N MET A 27 -1.29 -3.37 -4.08
CA MET A 27 -0.49 -4.58 -4.02
C MET A 27 -1.10 -5.64 -3.09
N PHE A 28 -1.46 -5.28 -1.86
CA PHE A 28 -2.10 -6.19 -0.91
C PHE A 28 -3.46 -6.69 -1.39
N LEU A 29 -4.20 -5.87 -2.14
CA LEU A 29 -5.48 -6.24 -2.73
C LEU A 29 -5.28 -7.35 -3.79
N PHE A 30 -4.31 -7.18 -4.69
CA PHE A 30 -3.95 -8.21 -5.67
C PHE A 30 -3.37 -9.47 -5.02
N TYR A 31 -2.49 -9.32 -4.04
CA TYR A 31 -1.87 -10.44 -3.35
C TYR A 31 -2.88 -11.28 -2.57
N SER A 32 -3.77 -10.63 -1.81
CA SER A 32 -4.83 -11.31 -1.07
C SER A 32 -5.79 -12.04 -2.02
N ARG A 33 -6.10 -11.45 -3.18
CA ARG A 33 -6.90 -12.11 -4.21
C ARG A 33 -6.17 -13.32 -4.81
N LEU A 34 -4.86 -13.21 -5.03
CA LEU A 34 -4.03 -14.31 -5.53
C LEU A 34 -3.93 -15.46 -4.50
N LEU A 35 -3.98 -15.15 -3.21
CA LEU A 35 -4.05 -16.13 -2.12
C LEU A 35 -5.39 -16.91 -2.07
N GLY A 36 -6.38 -16.53 -2.87
CA GLY A 36 -7.65 -17.25 -2.98
C GLY A 36 -8.76 -16.74 -2.05
N GLU A 37 -8.59 -15.58 -1.43
CA GLU A 37 -9.67 -14.90 -0.69
C GLU A 37 -10.83 -14.54 -1.63
N LYS A 38 -11.95 -15.26 -1.50
CA LYS A 38 -13.17 -15.01 -2.28
C LYS A 38 -14.02 -13.88 -1.68
N LYS A 39 -13.80 -13.53 -0.41
CA LYS A 39 -14.59 -12.52 0.31
C LYS A 39 -13.96 -11.14 0.15
N ILE A 40 -14.48 -10.38 -0.82
CA ILE A 40 -14.05 -9.00 -1.11
C ILE A 40 -14.04 -8.09 0.14
N LYS A 41 -14.99 -8.27 1.08
CA LYS A 41 -15.02 -7.49 2.33
C LYS A 41 -13.81 -7.78 3.23
N THR A 42 -13.49 -9.06 3.45
CA THR A 42 -12.34 -9.48 4.26
C THR A 42 -11.04 -9.01 3.63
N LEU A 43 -10.95 -9.08 2.31
CA LEU A 43 -9.81 -8.65 1.52
C LEU A 43 -9.54 -7.14 1.66
N LEU A 44 -10.58 -6.32 1.60
CA LEU A 44 -10.48 -4.86 1.77
C LEU A 44 -10.00 -4.49 3.18
N ILE A 45 -10.56 -5.13 4.20
CA ILE A 45 -10.22 -4.88 5.61
C ILE A 45 -8.79 -5.31 5.91
N SER A 46 -8.37 -6.49 5.42
CA SER A 46 -7.00 -6.97 5.63
C SER A 46 -5.97 -6.10 4.91
N ALA A 47 -6.24 -5.70 3.66
CA ALA A 47 -5.35 -4.82 2.90
C ALA A 47 -5.24 -3.44 3.56
N PHE A 48 -6.37 -2.83 3.94
CA PHE A 48 -6.36 -1.54 4.63
C PHE A 48 -5.63 -1.63 5.98
N GLY A 49 -5.96 -2.64 6.78
CA GLY A 49 -5.31 -2.89 8.07
C GLY A 49 -3.79 -3.04 7.94
N CYS A 50 -3.32 -3.85 6.99
CA CYS A 50 -1.89 -4.03 6.75
C CYS A 50 -1.18 -2.74 6.33
N VAL A 51 -1.79 -1.94 5.44
CA VAL A 51 -1.19 -0.66 5.00
C VAL A 51 -1.08 0.32 6.15
N VAL A 52 -2.13 0.47 6.96
CA VAL A 52 -2.12 1.36 8.13
C VAL A 52 -1.10 0.87 9.16
N LEU A 53 -1.03 -0.43 9.44
CA LEU A 53 -0.05 -1.01 10.36
C LEU A 53 1.38 -0.74 9.90
N LEU A 54 1.68 -1.01 8.63
CA LEU A 54 3.00 -0.73 8.07
C LEU A 54 3.31 0.75 8.08
N TYR A 55 2.36 1.60 7.72
CA TYR A 55 2.54 3.05 7.78
C TYR A 55 2.91 3.49 9.19
N LEU A 56 2.17 3.06 10.21
CA LEU A 56 2.42 3.42 11.61
C LEU A 56 3.78 2.90 12.10
N ILE A 57 4.17 1.67 11.73
CA ILE A 57 5.47 1.11 12.10
C ILE A 57 6.61 1.86 11.41
N PHE A 58 6.54 2.11 10.10
CA PHE A 58 7.65 2.70 9.35
C PHE A 58 7.74 4.22 9.52
N ASP A 59 6.61 4.92 9.48
CA ASP A 59 6.56 6.37 9.55
C ASP A 59 6.66 6.86 11.00
N VAL A 60 5.77 6.38 11.88
CA VAL A 60 5.68 6.88 13.27
C VAL A 60 6.72 6.23 14.18
N LEU A 61 6.90 4.90 14.10
CA LEU A 61 7.79 4.19 15.02
C LEU A 61 9.26 4.33 14.62
N LEU A 62 9.56 4.20 13.32
CA LEU A 62 10.92 4.19 12.78
C LEU A 62 11.37 5.56 12.24
N GLY A 63 10.43 6.51 12.03
CA GLY A 63 10.76 7.84 11.49
C GLY A 63 11.25 7.80 10.04
N ILE A 64 10.97 6.74 9.30
CA ILE A 64 11.41 6.57 7.92
C ILE A 64 10.45 7.34 7.02
N MET A 65 10.94 8.37 6.32
CA MET A 65 10.14 9.10 5.35
C MET A 65 9.75 8.18 4.19
N LEU A 66 8.51 7.71 4.19
CA LEU A 66 8.01 6.88 3.10
C LEU A 66 7.78 7.73 1.83
N PRO A 67 7.93 7.15 0.64
CA PRO A 67 7.58 7.81 -0.60
C PRO A 67 6.12 8.22 -0.56
N ARG A 68 5.83 9.51 -0.55
CA ARG A 68 4.45 10.04 -0.57
C ARG A 68 3.88 10.13 -1.99
N GLY A 69 4.66 9.74 -2.99
CA GLY A 69 4.31 9.85 -4.40
C GLY A 69 4.42 11.28 -4.93
N THR A 70 3.99 11.47 -6.18
CA THR A 70 4.06 12.74 -6.90
C THR A 70 2.66 13.24 -7.29
N GLY A 71 2.47 14.56 -7.32
CA GLY A 71 1.21 15.19 -7.72
C GLY A 71 0.04 14.87 -6.77
N ILE A 72 -1.08 14.40 -7.34
CA ILE A 72 -2.35 14.16 -6.63
C ILE A 72 -2.21 13.09 -5.54
N PHE A 73 -1.36 12.09 -5.77
CA PHE A 73 -1.10 11.03 -4.79
C PHE A 73 -0.43 11.55 -3.52
N ARG A 74 0.43 12.57 -3.64
CA ARG A 74 1.06 13.24 -2.50
C ARG A 74 0.03 14.01 -1.67
N THR A 75 -0.86 14.74 -2.31
CA THR A 75 -1.93 15.48 -1.61
C THR A 75 -2.88 14.52 -0.90
N PHE A 76 -3.18 13.38 -1.52
CA PHE A 76 -4.01 12.33 -0.91
C PHE A 76 -3.32 11.66 0.28
N ALA A 77 -2.02 11.34 0.16
CA ALA A 77 -1.24 10.79 1.25
C ALA A 77 -1.20 11.74 2.45
N LEU A 78 -0.91 13.03 2.23
CA LEU A 78 -0.90 14.05 3.27
C LEU A 78 -2.29 14.26 3.90
N PHE A 79 -3.36 14.16 3.11
CA PHE A 79 -4.71 14.23 3.64
C PHE A 79 -4.98 13.07 4.61
N ILE A 80 -4.66 11.83 4.22
CA ILE A 80 -4.84 10.67 5.11
C ILE A 80 -3.95 10.75 6.35
N GLU A 81 -2.70 11.17 6.18
CA GLU A 81 -1.74 11.40 7.27
C GLU A 81 -2.27 12.43 8.27
N SER A 82 -3.11 13.38 7.85
CA SER A 82 -3.77 14.35 8.74
C SER A 82 -4.94 13.77 9.57
N TYR A 83 -5.48 12.60 9.22
CA TYR A 83 -6.61 11.96 9.94
C TYR A 83 -6.17 10.78 10.82
N ILE A 84 -4.91 10.35 10.70
CA ILE A 84 -4.29 9.29 11.48
C ILE A 84 -3.50 9.92 12.63
#